data_AF-A0A7J7LR76-F1
#
_entry.id   AF-A0A7J7LR76-F1
#
_cell.length_a   1.000
_cell.length_b   1.000
_cell.length_c   1.000
_cell.angle_alpha   90.00
_cell.angle_beta   90.00
_cell.angle_gamma   90.00
#
_symmetry.space_group_name_H-M   'P 1'
#
loop_
_entity.id
_entity.type
_entity.pdbx_description
1 polymer ?
#
loop_
_entity_poly.entity_id
_entity_poly.type
_entity_poly.pdbx_seq_one_letter_code
_entity_poly.pdbx_strand_id
1 'polypeptide(L)'
;MNGEAVYANPKKMGLIIIGGRLPKHHIYNENMLRNGADYVVFIITAQEFDGSDSSARPDEAVSWGKIRRSTETVHCDTTIAFPLLLAATFAKNANKLRKTEM
;
A
#
# COMPACT_ATOMS: atom_id res chain seq x y z
N MET A 1 -12.07 -13.44 4.59
CA MET A 1 -11.99 -12.10 3.96
C MET A 1 -12.65 -11.16 4.94
N ASN A 2 -11.98 -10.10 5.37
CA ASN A 2 -12.50 -9.27 6.46
C ASN A 2 -13.36 -8.10 5.98
N GLY A 3 -13.36 -7.73 4.69
CA GLY A 3 -14.39 -6.86 4.09
C GLY A 3 -14.43 -5.42 4.61
N GLU A 4 -13.71 -5.11 5.68
CA GLU A 4 -13.61 -3.81 6.32
C GLU A 4 -13.31 -2.70 5.31
N ALA A 5 -12.35 -2.91 4.41
CA ALA A 5 -12.01 -1.91 3.39
C ALA A 5 -13.16 -1.66 2.40
N VAL A 6 -14.03 -2.65 2.16
CA VAL A 6 -15.21 -2.52 1.30
C VAL A 6 -16.32 -1.77 2.03
N TYR A 7 -16.58 -2.10 3.30
CA TYR A 7 -17.66 -1.51 4.09
C TYR A 7 -17.35 -0.09 4.59
N ALA A 8 -16.08 0.25 4.87
CA ALA A 8 -15.68 1.53 5.42
C ALA A 8 -15.97 2.74 4.51
N ASN A 9 -16.17 2.51 3.19
CA ASN A 9 -16.45 3.51 2.16
C ASN A 9 -15.73 4.87 2.33
N PRO A 10 -14.38 4.91 2.47
CA PRO A 10 -13.66 6.16 2.69
C PRO A 10 -13.62 7.01 1.42
N LYS A 11 -13.62 8.35 1.58
CA LYS A 11 -13.47 9.29 0.44
C LYS A 11 -12.15 9.12 -0.33
N LYS A 12 -11.09 8.70 0.38
CA LYS A 12 -9.76 8.40 -0.17
C LYS A 12 -9.19 7.18 0.53
N MET A 13 -8.53 6.29 -0.19
CA MET A 13 -7.84 5.13 0.40
C MET A 13 -6.34 5.17 0.12
N GLY A 14 -5.54 5.05 1.18
CA GLY A 14 -4.10 4.87 1.11
C GLY A 14 -3.70 3.46 1.56
N LEU A 15 -2.75 2.84 0.86
CA LEU A 15 -2.16 1.56 1.19
C LEU A 15 -0.64 1.72 1.38
N ILE A 16 -0.12 1.14 2.46
CA ILE A 16 1.32 0.93 2.65
C ILE A 16 1.51 -0.59 2.71
N ILE A 17 2.10 -1.16 1.68
CA ILE A 17 2.27 -2.60 1.54
C ILE A 17 3.75 -2.93 1.66
N ILE A 18 4.04 -3.82 2.61
CA ILE A 18 5.38 -4.22 2.99
C ILE A 18 5.51 -5.70 2.68
N GLY A 19 6.42 -6.03 1.76
CA GLY A 19 6.53 -7.37 1.19
C GLY A 19 5.44 -7.67 0.16
N GLY A 20 5.19 -8.97 -0.09
CA GLY A 20 4.28 -9.44 -1.14
C GLY A 20 3.38 -10.59 -0.68
N ARG A 21 2.99 -11.45 -1.63
CA ARG A 21 2.13 -12.64 -1.42
C ARG A 21 0.72 -12.30 -0.92
N LEU A 22 0.16 -13.18 -0.10
CA LEU A 22 -1.24 -13.16 0.34
C LEU A 22 -1.68 -11.81 0.93
N PRO A 23 -0.91 -11.12 1.80
CA PRO A 23 -1.32 -9.80 2.31
C PRO A 23 -1.51 -8.75 1.20
N LYS A 24 -0.61 -8.72 0.22
CA LYS A 24 -0.70 -7.84 -0.96
C LYS A 24 -1.94 -8.17 -1.78
N HIS A 25 -2.12 -9.44 -2.15
CA HIS A 25 -3.25 -9.83 -2.98
C HIS A 25 -4.60 -9.60 -2.28
N HIS A 26 -4.66 -9.87 -0.98
CA HIS A 26 -5.86 -9.74 -0.17
C HIS A 26 -6.35 -8.29 -0.11
N ILE A 27 -5.46 -7.36 0.29
CA ILE A 27 -5.84 -5.94 0.40
C ILE A 27 -6.22 -5.37 -0.97
N TYR A 28 -5.54 -5.79 -2.03
CA TYR A 28 -5.87 -5.40 -3.39
C TYR A 28 -7.24 -5.87 -3.87
N ASN A 29 -7.61 -7.11 -3.60
CA ASN A 29 -8.93 -7.60 -3.98
C ASN A 29 -10.05 -6.85 -3.26
N GLU A 30 -9.87 -6.47 -2.00
CA GLU A 30 -10.84 -5.64 -1.28
C GLU A 30 -10.91 -4.22 -1.88
N ASN A 31 -9.77 -3.65 -2.29
CA ASN A 31 -9.70 -2.33 -2.91
C ASN A 31 -10.26 -2.32 -4.34
N MET A 32 -10.14 -3.42 -5.08
CA MET A 32 -10.68 -3.59 -6.43
C MET A 32 -12.21 -3.42 -6.44
N LEU A 33 -12.91 -3.92 -5.43
CA LEU A 33 -14.37 -3.81 -5.28
C LEU A 33 -14.87 -2.37 -5.08
N ARG A 34 -13.96 -1.42 -4.83
CA ARG A 34 -14.27 0.01 -4.62
C ARG A 34 -13.49 0.92 -5.58
N ASN A 35 -13.23 0.42 -6.79
CA ASN A 35 -12.54 1.13 -7.87
C ASN A 35 -11.09 1.51 -7.54
N GLY A 36 -10.41 0.68 -6.75
CA GLY A 36 -8.98 0.76 -6.49
C GLY A 36 -8.58 1.67 -5.33
N ALA A 37 -7.31 1.55 -4.92
CA ALA A 37 -6.68 2.45 -3.96
C ALA A 37 -6.23 3.76 -4.63
N ASP A 38 -6.26 4.88 -3.90
CA ASP A 38 -5.81 6.17 -4.41
C ASP A 38 -4.30 6.36 -4.31
N TYR A 39 -3.72 5.90 -3.21
CA TYR A 39 -2.28 6.02 -2.95
C TYR A 39 -1.76 4.68 -2.51
N VAL A 40 -0.68 4.23 -3.13
CA VAL A 40 -0.06 2.97 -2.78
C VAL A 40 1.44 3.18 -2.65
N VAL A 41 2.00 2.74 -1.52
CA VAL A 41 3.45 2.68 -1.32
C VAL A 41 3.84 1.22 -1.14
N PHE A 42 4.77 0.75 -1.96
CA PHE A 42 5.34 -0.58 -1.89
C PHE A 42 6.76 -0.56 -1.35
N ILE A 43 7.05 -1.44 -0.40
CA ILE A 43 8.42 -1.78 0.01
C ILE A 43 8.59 -3.28 -0.23
N ILE A 44 9.34 -3.64 -1.27
CA ILE A 44 9.49 -5.03 -1.70
C ILE A 44 10.94 -5.33 -2.06
N THR A 45 11.36 -6.58 -1.92
CA THR A 45 12.64 -7.08 -2.43
C THR A 45 12.48 -7.90 -3.71
N ALA A 46 11.25 -8.38 -3.96
CA ALA A 46 10.93 -9.22 -5.10
C ALA A 46 11.08 -8.46 -6.42
N GLN A 47 11.45 -9.20 -7.46
CA GLN A 47 11.76 -8.69 -8.80
C GLN A 47 10.83 -9.33 -9.81
N GLU A 48 10.40 -8.58 -10.82
CA GLU A 48 9.28 -8.94 -11.70
C GLU A 48 9.57 -10.10 -12.66
N PHE A 49 10.83 -10.52 -12.80
CA PHE A 49 11.26 -11.48 -13.81
C PHE A 49 10.61 -12.86 -13.67
N ASP A 50 10.14 -13.19 -12.46
CA ASP A 50 9.52 -14.48 -12.15
C ASP A 50 8.00 -14.51 -12.39
N GLY A 51 7.39 -13.38 -12.76
CA GLY A 51 5.95 -13.26 -13.00
C GLY A 51 5.09 -13.52 -11.75
N SER A 52 5.65 -13.40 -10.55
CA SER A 52 4.91 -13.59 -9.30
C SER A 52 4.01 -12.39 -9.01
N ASP A 53 2.81 -12.61 -8.45
CA ASP A 53 2.03 -11.49 -7.88
C ASP A 53 2.83 -10.79 -6.76
N SER A 54 3.78 -11.45 -6.10
CA SER A 54 4.61 -10.79 -5.08
C SER A 54 5.57 -9.75 -5.65
N SER A 55 5.93 -9.90 -6.93
CA SER A 55 6.85 -9.04 -7.67
C SER A 55 6.16 -8.21 -8.74
N ALA A 56 4.87 -8.40 -8.96
CA ALA A 56 4.08 -7.71 -9.98
C ALA A 56 4.23 -6.18 -9.92
N ARG A 57 4.45 -5.59 -11.10
CA ARG A 57 4.52 -4.13 -11.27
C ARG A 57 3.26 -3.45 -10.76
N PRO A 58 3.38 -2.24 -10.20
CA PRO A 58 2.23 -1.36 -9.97
C PRO A 58 1.31 -1.23 -11.19
N ASP A 59 1.88 -1.16 -12.39
CA ASP A 59 1.14 -1.04 -13.65
C ASP A 59 0.23 -2.25 -13.91
N GLU A 60 0.64 -3.44 -13.48
CA GLU A 60 -0.21 -4.63 -13.55
C GLU A 60 -1.40 -4.46 -12.60
N ALA A 61 -1.19 -3.98 -11.37
CA ALA A 61 -2.29 -3.74 -10.45
C ALA A 61 -3.25 -2.63 -10.93
N VAL A 62 -2.77 -1.64 -11.70
CA VAL A 62 -3.61 -0.65 -12.37
C VAL A 62 -4.50 -1.30 -13.44
N SER A 63 -3.98 -2.24 -14.23
CA SER A 63 -4.76 -2.90 -15.30
C SER A 63 -5.95 -3.69 -14.76
N TRP A 64 -5.83 -4.24 -13.54
CA TRP A 64 -6.89 -4.94 -12.84
C TRP A 64 -7.82 -4.02 -12.04
N GLY A 65 -7.60 -2.70 -12.04
CA GLY A 65 -8.39 -1.75 -11.24
C GLY A 65 -8.14 -1.84 -9.73
N LYS A 66 -7.02 -2.45 -9.30
CA LYS A 66 -6.62 -2.53 -7.88
C LYS A 66 -6.05 -1.19 -7.39
N ILE A 67 -5.51 -0.37 -8.30
CA ILE A 67 -5.00 0.99 -8.03
C ILE A 67 -5.60 2.00 -9.01
N ARG A 68 -5.86 3.23 -8.53
CA ARG A 68 -6.51 4.31 -9.30
C ARG A 68 -5.60 5.48 -9.68
N ARG A 69 -4.66 5.86 -8.82
CA ARG A 69 -3.96 7.17 -8.93
C ARG A 69 -2.44 7.07 -8.88
N SER A 70 -1.86 7.02 -7.69
CA SER A 70 -0.41 7.16 -7.50
C SER A 70 0.15 5.95 -6.79
N THR A 71 1.25 5.43 -7.33
CA THR A 71 1.98 4.32 -6.73
C THR A 71 3.46 4.64 -6.69
N GLU A 72 4.09 4.44 -5.54
CA GLU A 72 5.52 4.53 -5.36
C GLU A 72 6.05 3.16 -4.90
N THR A 73 7.12 2.68 -5.53
CA THR A 73 7.72 1.38 -5.20
C THR A 73 9.18 1.54 -4.82
N VAL A 74 9.53 1.01 -3.64
CA VAL A 74 10.88 1.01 -3.09
C VAL A 74 11.40 -0.41 -3.09
N HIS A 75 12.40 -0.68 -3.94
CA HIS A 75 13.11 -1.95 -3.95
C HIS A 75 14.20 -1.96 -2.88
N CYS A 76 13.84 -2.37 -1.67
CA CYS A 76 14.74 -2.39 -0.51
C CYS A 76 14.23 -3.37 0.55
N ASP A 77 15.12 -3.80 1.44
CA ASP A 77 14.73 -4.52 2.64
C ASP A 77 13.84 -3.63 3.53
N THR A 78 12.75 -4.21 4.01
CA THR A 78 11.79 -3.54 4.89
C THR A 78 12.45 -2.96 6.14
N THR A 79 13.39 -3.70 6.74
CA THR A 79 14.08 -3.30 7.97
C THR A 79 14.91 -2.03 7.80
N ILE A 80 15.29 -1.70 6.56
CA ILE A 80 16.02 -0.48 6.21
C ILE A 80 15.05 0.62 5.82
N ALA A 81 14.17 0.36 4.84
CA ALA A 81 13.33 1.40 4.25
C ALA A 81 12.19 1.86 5.18
N PHE A 82 11.56 0.94 5.92
CA PHE A 82 10.37 1.27 6.70
C PHE A 82 10.64 2.21 7.89
N PRO A 83 11.70 2.03 8.70
CA PRO A 83 12.03 2.99 9.77
C PRO A 83 12.31 4.40 9.23
N LEU A 84 13.00 4.51 8.08
CA LEU A 84 13.28 5.79 7.43
C LEU A 84 12.00 6.46 6.92
N LEU A 85 11.11 5.69 6.29
CA LEU A 85 9.79 6.17 5.85
C LEU A 85 9.00 6.72 7.04
N LEU A 86 8.93 5.97 8.16
CA LEU A 86 8.25 6.40 9.38
C LEU A 86 8.86 7.67 9.97
N ALA A 87 10.19 7.76 10.05
CA ALA A 87 10.90 8.91 10.59
C ALA A 87 10.61 10.19 9.78
N ALA A 88 10.60 10.09 8.46
CA ALA A 88 10.37 11.23 7.56
C ALA A 88 8.90 11.68 7.50
N THR A 89 7.94 10.80 7.81
CA THR A 89 6.50 11.04 7.60
C THR A 89 5.72 11.08 8.91
N PHE A 90 5.43 9.93 9.51
CA PHE A 90 4.58 9.81 10.70
C PHE A 90 5.25 10.43 11.94
N ALA A 91 6.53 10.15 12.18
CA ALA A 91 7.24 10.67 13.36
C ALA A 91 7.35 12.20 13.34
N LYS A 92 7.68 12.79 12.17
CA LYS A 92 7.71 14.25 11.98
C LYS A 92 6.37 14.91 12.29
N ASN A 93 5.26 14.23 12.01
CA ASN A 93 3.91 14.72 12.23
C ASN A 93 3.29 14.26 13.56
N ALA A 94 3.99 13.49 14.39
CA ALA A 94 3.44 12.87 15.59
C ALA A 94 2.86 13.90 16.57
N ASN A 95 3.52 15.03 16.76
CA ASN A 95 3.04 16.12 17.62
C ASN A 95 1.78 16.81 17.08
N LYS A 96 1.59 16.81 15.76
CA LYS A 96 0.41 17.39 15.10
C LYS A 96 -0.78 16.42 15.15
N LEU A 97 -0.53 15.13 14.95
CA LEU A 97 -1.53 14.07 15.04
C LEU A 97 -2.10 13.96 16.47
N ARG A 98 -1.23 13.98 17.49
CA ARG A 98 -1.64 13.94 18.91
C ARG A 98 -2.57 15.07 19.34
N LYS A 99 -2.48 16.25 18.71
CA LYS A 99 -3.37 17.40 19.00
C LYS A 99 -4.73 17.31 18.32
N THR A 100 -4.90 16.41 17.35
CA THR A 100 -6.15 16.24 16.59
C THR A 100 -7.04 15.16 17.20
N GLU A 101 -6.48 14.33 18.09
CA GLU A 101 -7.17 13.25 18.82
C GLU A 101 -7.60 13.68 20.25
N MET A 102 -7.33 14.92 20.64
CA MET A 102 -7.81 15.59 21.87
C MET A 102 -8.87 16.64 21.51
#